data_AF-A0A8H6GKM4-F1
#
_entry.id   AF-A0A8H6GKM4-F1
#
_cell.length_a   1.000
_cell.length_b   1.000
_cell.length_c   1.000
_cell.angle_alpha   90.00
_cell.angle_beta   90.00
_cell.angle_gamma   90.00
#
_symmetry.space_group_name_H-M   'P 1'
#
loop_
_entity.id
_entity.type
_entity.pdbx_description
1 polymer ?
#
loop_
_entity_poly.entity_id
_entity_poly.type
_entity_poly.pdbx_seq_one_letter_code
_entity_poly.pdbx_strand_id
1 'polypeptide(L)'
;MSRALDKSLKESLKHGDHHSVFLEISSVLIQPSNEPLEIELLGKSHILDANASVLRDDNAVAIPKLRLVQAFIVAQKLLKQSQADSQRVSSDDISRSTAVILLMDPEHLTAANTRKRLIRDKLREQDLQDRLHLEKHLIDSLLTSRLHRHTKSPTLWNHRRWLIQQFRVYNINVPAENDLTRTIMVSGERHPRNYYAWCHARYLINAFILPLSSSQEGISRMIIATQKWCFAHHNDISGWQFLLFLLDKQPAETSPVFRETLKLAASFKWRNESVWYFLRLVAARGVANTDKEEFEGLRKTLWETASEDSIEKKTLERAEQWLMASQ
;
A
#
# COMPACT_ATOMS: atom_id res chain seq x y z
N MET A 1 14.21 -7.95 -17.26
CA MET A 1 15.63 -7.78 -17.66
C MET A 1 16.51 -8.73 -16.87
N SER A 2 16.94 -9.81 -17.53
CA SER A 2 17.82 -10.84 -16.97
C SER A 2 19.26 -10.32 -16.99
N ARG A 3 19.82 -9.96 -15.82
CA ARG A 3 21.28 -9.87 -15.68
C ARG A 3 21.76 -11.30 -15.40
N ALA A 4 22.67 -11.79 -16.24
CA ALA A 4 23.34 -13.05 -16.02
C ALA A 4 23.86 -13.10 -14.57
N LEU A 5 23.53 -14.18 -13.86
CA LEU A 5 24.00 -14.42 -12.50
C LEU A 5 25.54 -14.39 -12.50
N ASP A 6 26.09 -13.51 -11.66
CA ASP A 6 27.52 -13.36 -11.39
C ASP A 6 28.14 -14.74 -11.04
N LYS A 7 29.36 -15.03 -11.51
CA LYS A 7 30.03 -16.33 -11.31
C LYS A 7 30.14 -16.69 -9.83
N SER A 8 30.48 -15.70 -9.00
CA SER A 8 30.55 -15.85 -7.53
C SER A 8 29.21 -16.25 -6.91
N LEU A 9 28.11 -15.71 -7.45
CA LEU A 9 26.76 -16.01 -6.98
C LEU A 9 26.32 -17.41 -7.43
N LYS A 10 26.71 -17.84 -8.64
CA LYS A 10 26.47 -19.22 -9.11
C LYS A 10 27.21 -20.25 -8.27
N GLU A 11 28.44 -19.96 -7.84
CA GLU A 11 29.20 -20.83 -6.94
C GLU A 11 28.57 -20.88 -5.56
N SER A 12 28.15 -19.73 -5.01
CA SER A 12 27.46 -19.68 -3.71
C SER A 12 26.13 -20.43 -3.71
N LEU A 13 25.45 -20.54 -4.86
CA LEU A 13 24.22 -21.32 -5.03
C LEU A 13 24.46 -22.83 -5.22
N LYS A 14 25.71 -23.29 -5.37
CA LYS A 14 26.05 -24.72 -5.44
C LYS A 14 26.27 -25.33 -4.06
N HIS A 15 26.45 -24.49 -3.04
CA HIS A 15 26.83 -24.90 -1.68
C HIS A 15 25.83 -24.35 -0.65
N GLY A 16 25.63 -25.10 0.44
CA GLY A 16 24.78 -24.70 1.56
C GLY A 16 23.41 -25.39 1.58
N ASP A 17 22.80 -25.43 2.77
CA ASP A 17 21.48 -26.02 2.98
C ASP A 17 20.37 -25.03 2.59
N HIS A 18 19.96 -25.09 1.32
CA HIS A 18 18.86 -24.25 0.82
C HIS A 18 17.52 -24.54 1.52
N HIS A 19 17.32 -25.76 2.03
CA HIS A 19 16.09 -26.13 2.71
C HIS A 19 16.00 -25.47 4.09
N SER A 20 17.10 -25.46 4.84
CA SER A 20 17.18 -24.70 6.10
C SER A 20 16.93 -23.21 5.89
N VAL A 21 17.55 -22.60 4.86
CA VAL A 21 17.34 -21.18 4.50
C VAL A 21 15.87 -20.92 4.15
N PHE A 22 15.23 -21.82 3.40
CA PHE A 22 13.81 -21.76 3.07
C PHE A 22 12.92 -21.81 4.31
N LEU A 23 13.20 -22.73 5.25
CA LEU A 23 12.44 -22.85 6.48
C LEU A 23 12.57 -21.60 7.35
N GLU A 24 13.78 -21.06 7.49
CA GLU A 24 14.04 -19.85 8.28
C GLU A 24 13.29 -18.65 7.71
N ILE A 25 13.47 -18.32 6.42
CA ILE A 25 12.79 -17.20 5.77
C ILE A 25 11.27 -17.39 5.80
N SER A 26 10.78 -18.58 5.43
CA SER A 26 9.33 -18.82 5.39
C SER A 26 8.71 -18.73 6.79
N SER A 27 9.39 -19.22 7.83
CA SER A 27 8.89 -19.16 9.20
C SER A 27 8.63 -17.72 9.66
N VAL A 28 9.52 -16.80 9.32
CA VAL A 28 9.36 -15.38 9.62
C VAL A 28 8.15 -14.80 8.90
N LEU A 29 7.96 -15.12 7.62
CA LEU A 29 6.85 -14.61 6.80
C LEU A 29 5.47 -15.12 7.23
N ILE A 30 5.40 -16.29 7.87
CA ILE A 30 4.13 -16.92 8.29
C ILE A 30 4.01 -17.04 9.81
N GLN A 31 4.78 -16.26 10.57
CA GLN A 31 4.62 -16.17 12.01
C GLN A 31 3.48 -15.20 12.35
N PRO A 32 2.52 -15.58 13.21
CA PRO A 32 1.49 -14.66 13.67
C PRO A 32 2.10 -13.46 14.41
N SER A 33 1.65 -12.25 14.08
CA SER A 33 2.02 -11.02 14.76
C SER A 33 0.91 -9.97 14.61
N ASN A 34 0.79 -9.10 15.61
CA ASN A 34 -0.15 -7.98 15.59
C ASN A 34 0.32 -6.84 14.68
N GLU A 35 1.62 -6.78 14.37
CA GLU A 35 2.22 -5.74 13.54
C GLU A 35 2.74 -6.33 12.23
N PRO A 36 2.48 -5.70 11.07
CA PRO A 36 3.10 -6.11 9.81
C PRO A 36 4.63 -6.04 9.89
N LEU A 37 5.30 -6.96 9.20
CA LEU A 37 6.75 -6.95 9.07
C LEU A 37 7.20 -5.74 8.25
N GLU A 38 8.33 -5.14 8.66
CA GLU A 38 9.10 -4.20 7.85
C GLU A 38 10.27 -4.94 7.20
N ILE A 39 10.05 -5.42 5.98
CA ILE A 39 11.00 -6.25 5.25
C ILE A 39 11.94 -5.37 4.42
N GLU A 40 13.24 -5.61 4.54
CA GLU A 40 14.29 -5.01 3.73
C GLU A 40 15.18 -6.09 3.07
N LEU A 41 15.46 -5.93 1.78
CA LEU A 41 16.30 -6.88 1.03
C LEU A 41 17.73 -6.38 0.92
N LEU A 42 18.64 -7.02 1.66
CA LEU A 42 20.03 -6.59 1.74
C LEU A 42 20.82 -6.90 0.47
N GLY A 43 21.61 -5.92 0.04
CA GLY A 43 22.54 -6.04 -1.08
C GLY A 43 23.77 -6.89 -0.76
N LYS A 44 24.64 -7.09 -1.76
CA LYS A 44 25.88 -7.89 -1.64
C LYS A 44 26.88 -7.33 -0.60
N SER A 45 26.77 -6.05 -0.26
CA SER A 45 27.64 -5.37 0.71
C SER A 45 27.36 -5.76 2.17
N HIS A 46 26.22 -6.40 2.45
CA HIS A 46 25.85 -6.83 3.80
C HIS A 46 26.06 -8.34 3.90
N ILE A 47 27.27 -8.73 4.30
CA ILE A 47 27.62 -10.13 4.54
C ILE A 47 27.12 -10.49 5.94
N LEU A 48 26.21 -11.45 6.02
CA LEU A 48 25.82 -12.06 7.28
C LEU A 48 26.70 -13.28 7.55
N ASP A 49 26.74 -13.69 8.82
CA ASP A 49 27.34 -14.96 9.21
C ASP A 49 26.78 -16.11 8.38
N ALA A 50 27.61 -17.13 8.13
CA ALA A 50 27.26 -18.27 7.27
C ALA A 50 26.00 -19.02 7.74
N ASN A 51 25.64 -18.89 9.02
CA ASN A 51 24.50 -19.55 9.65
C ASN A 51 23.25 -18.66 9.75
N ALA A 52 23.33 -17.37 9.42
CA ALA A 52 22.18 -16.46 9.47
C ALA A 52 21.56 -16.29 8.08
N SER A 53 20.26 -16.61 7.94
CA SER A 53 19.50 -16.33 6.72
C SER A 53 18.68 -15.05 6.83
N VAL A 54 18.36 -14.64 8.05
CA VAL A 54 17.54 -13.46 8.37
C VAL A 54 18.15 -12.69 9.55
N LEU A 55 18.16 -11.37 9.46
CA LEU A 55 18.31 -10.51 10.64
C LEU A 55 16.93 -10.03 11.07
N ARG A 56 16.65 -10.08 12.36
CA ARG A 56 15.36 -9.68 12.91
C ARG A 56 15.54 -8.83 14.15
N ASP A 57 14.84 -7.70 14.16
CA ASP A 57 14.64 -6.83 15.31
C ASP A 57 13.13 -6.55 15.39
N ASP A 58 12.43 -7.22 16.31
CA ASP A 58 10.98 -7.24 16.40
C ASP A 58 10.26 -7.55 15.06
N ASN A 59 9.57 -6.55 14.49
CA ASN A 59 8.89 -6.65 13.20
C ASN A 59 9.78 -6.23 12.02
N ALA A 60 10.94 -5.63 12.27
CA ALA A 60 11.92 -5.32 11.24
C ALA A 60 12.70 -6.58 10.85
N VAL A 61 12.69 -6.89 9.56
CA VAL A 61 13.25 -8.13 9.00
C VAL A 61 14.14 -7.80 7.82
N ALA A 62 15.43 -8.11 7.93
CA ALA A 62 16.37 -7.93 6.83
C ALA A 62 16.82 -9.28 6.25
N ILE A 63 16.65 -9.45 4.93
CA ILE A 63 16.92 -10.71 4.23
C ILE A 63 17.95 -10.46 3.12
N PRO A 64 19.13 -11.10 3.16
CA PRO A 64 20.08 -11.03 2.05
C PRO A 64 19.49 -11.59 0.76
N LYS A 65 19.68 -10.88 -0.35
CA LYS A 65 19.16 -11.31 -1.67
C LYS A 65 19.61 -12.70 -2.07
N LEU A 66 20.83 -13.11 -1.68
CA LEU A 66 21.33 -14.46 -1.93
C LEU A 66 20.48 -15.52 -1.21
N ARG A 67 20.18 -15.29 0.08
CA ARG A 67 19.37 -16.19 0.90
C ARG A 67 17.94 -16.28 0.38
N LEU A 68 17.36 -15.15 -0.06
CA LEU A 68 16.05 -15.15 -0.72
C LEU A 68 16.05 -16.01 -2.00
N VAL A 69 17.10 -15.94 -2.82
CA VAL A 69 17.21 -16.79 -4.03
C VAL A 69 17.33 -18.27 -3.66
N GLN A 70 18.11 -18.63 -2.64
CA GLN A 70 18.21 -20.01 -2.14
C GLN A 70 16.84 -20.54 -1.69
N ALA A 71 16.12 -19.76 -0.87
CA ALA A 71 14.77 -20.11 -0.43
C ALA A 71 13.79 -20.24 -1.61
N PHE A 72 13.88 -19.34 -2.58
CA PHE A 72 13.03 -19.35 -3.77
C PHE A 72 13.19 -20.61 -4.63
N ILE A 73 14.41 -21.15 -4.75
CA ILE A 73 14.65 -22.41 -5.48
C ILE A 73 13.88 -23.56 -4.85
N VAL A 74 13.91 -23.68 -3.51
CA VAL A 74 13.16 -24.70 -2.77
C VAL A 74 11.66 -24.47 -2.91
N ALA A 75 11.20 -23.24 -2.70
CA ALA A 75 9.79 -22.87 -2.83
C ALA A 75 9.21 -23.19 -4.22
N GLN A 76 9.95 -22.91 -5.30
CA GLN A 76 9.54 -23.27 -6.65
C GLN A 76 9.41 -24.78 -6.84
N LYS A 77 10.35 -25.56 -6.32
CA LYS A 77 10.34 -27.03 -6.43
C LYS A 77 9.10 -27.59 -5.75
N LEU A 78 8.81 -27.14 -4.53
CA LEU A 78 7.64 -27.57 -3.75
C LEU A 78 6.33 -27.18 -4.42
N LEU A 79 6.21 -25.93 -4.92
CA LEU A 79 5.00 -25.51 -5.64
C LEU A 79 4.78 -26.34 -6.91
N LYS A 80 5.83 -26.60 -7.70
CA LYS A 80 5.73 -27.47 -8.90
C LYS A 80 5.33 -28.90 -8.54
N GLN A 81 5.88 -29.45 -7.46
CA GLN A 81 5.50 -30.77 -6.98
C GLN A 81 4.02 -30.83 -6.57
N SER A 82 3.51 -29.82 -5.86
CA SER A 82 2.08 -29.76 -5.50
C SER A 82 1.14 -29.62 -6.69
N GLN A 83 1.62 -29.05 -7.80
CA GLN A 83 0.83 -28.91 -9.03
C GLN A 83 0.79 -30.22 -9.82
N ALA A 84 1.85 -31.03 -9.73
CA ALA A 84 1.91 -32.34 -10.37
C ALA A 84 1.13 -33.39 -9.56
N ASP A 85 1.22 -33.33 -8.23
CA ASP A 85 0.54 -34.23 -7.30
C ASP A 85 0.23 -33.49 -5.99
N SER A 86 -1.05 -33.22 -5.74
CA SER A 86 -1.50 -32.42 -4.59
C SER A 86 -1.37 -33.14 -3.25
N GLN A 87 -1.21 -34.46 -3.21
CA GLN A 87 -1.01 -35.22 -1.98
C GLN A 87 0.46 -35.30 -1.55
N ARG A 88 1.38 -34.95 -2.45
CA ARG A 88 2.83 -35.11 -2.25
C ARG A 88 3.46 -34.04 -1.36
N VAL A 89 2.81 -32.90 -1.19
CA VAL A 89 3.34 -31.73 -0.46
C VAL A 89 2.29 -31.27 0.55
N SER A 90 2.72 -31.03 1.79
CA SER A 90 1.79 -30.58 2.84
C SER A 90 1.21 -29.19 2.52
N SER A 91 0.00 -28.91 3.00
CA SER A 91 -0.62 -27.58 2.85
C SER A 91 0.26 -26.47 3.45
N ASP A 92 1.01 -26.76 4.51
CA ASP A 92 1.87 -25.79 5.20
C ASP A 92 3.11 -25.49 4.37
N ASP A 93 3.70 -26.51 3.72
CA ASP A 93 4.80 -26.31 2.79
C ASP A 93 4.39 -25.53 1.55
N ILE A 94 3.18 -25.73 1.04
CA ILE A 94 2.62 -24.92 -0.06
C ILE A 94 2.42 -23.47 0.41
N SER A 95 1.92 -23.26 1.64
CA SER A 95 1.77 -21.93 2.22
C SER A 95 3.14 -21.23 2.38
N ARG A 96 4.13 -21.89 2.95
CA ARG A 96 5.51 -21.38 3.07
C ARG A 96 6.13 -21.06 1.71
N SER A 97 5.97 -21.97 0.75
CA SER A 97 6.50 -21.83 -0.61
C SER A 97 5.90 -20.62 -1.32
N THR A 98 4.58 -20.46 -1.27
CA THR A 98 3.92 -19.34 -1.93
C THR A 98 4.22 -18.00 -1.26
N ALA A 99 4.45 -17.95 0.06
CA ALA A 99 4.91 -16.74 0.74
C ALA A 99 6.30 -16.29 0.26
N VAL A 100 7.26 -17.22 0.19
CA VAL A 100 8.61 -16.94 -0.33
C VAL A 100 8.58 -16.53 -1.81
N ILE A 101 7.74 -17.18 -2.62
CA ILE A 101 7.57 -16.81 -4.03
C ILE A 101 7.02 -15.39 -4.17
N LEU A 102 6.03 -15.00 -3.38
CA LEU A 102 5.47 -13.64 -3.42
C LEU A 102 6.44 -12.58 -2.88
N LEU A 103 7.29 -12.93 -1.91
CA LEU A 103 8.38 -12.06 -1.48
C LEU A 103 9.41 -11.85 -2.62
N MET A 104 9.72 -12.89 -3.39
CA MET A 104 10.63 -12.79 -4.54
C MET A 104 10.00 -12.05 -5.74
N ASP A 105 8.74 -12.35 -6.03
CA ASP A 105 7.98 -11.83 -7.18
C ASP A 105 6.51 -11.57 -6.81
N PRO A 106 6.13 -10.30 -6.57
CA PRO A 106 4.76 -9.97 -6.14
C PRO A 106 3.72 -10.19 -7.23
N GLU A 107 4.12 -10.32 -8.50
CA GLU A 107 3.21 -10.54 -9.64
C GLU A 107 3.01 -12.02 -9.97
N HIS A 108 3.50 -12.93 -9.11
CA HIS A 108 3.38 -14.36 -9.35
C HIS A 108 1.94 -14.87 -9.09
N LEU A 109 1.07 -14.71 -10.10
CA LEU A 109 -0.37 -15.01 -10.07
C LEU A 109 -0.67 -16.44 -9.60
N THR A 110 0.11 -17.43 -10.02
CA THR A 110 -0.06 -18.82 -9.61
C THR A 110 0.12 -18.98 -8.10
N ALA A 111 1.07 -18.27 -7.49
CA ALA A 111 1.29 -18.32 -6.05
C ALA A 111 0.15 -17.63 -5.31
N ALA A 112 -0.21 -16.41 -5.72
CA ALA A 112 -1.33 -15.67 -5.14
C ALA A 112 -2.65 -16.48 -5.19
N ASN A 113 -2.98 -17.06 -6.35
CA ASN A 113 -4.19 -17.87 -6.49
C ASN A 113 -4.12 -19.21 -5.74
N THR A 114 -2.93 -19.80 -5.58
CA THR A 114 -2.75 -21.00 -4.74
C THR A 114 -3.09 -20.69 -3.29
N ARG A 115 -2.65 -19.54 -2.76
CA ARG A 115 -3.01 -19.11 -1.39
C ARG A 115 -4.51 -18.92 -1.20
N LYS A 116 -5.18 -18.28 -2.17
CA LYS A 116 -6.65 -18.16 -2.16
C LYS A 116 -7.35 -19.53 -2.13
N ARG A 117 -6.84 -20.51 -2.87
CA ARG A 117 -7.35 -21.89 -2.85
C ARG A 117 -7.13 -22.55 -1.49
N LEU A 118 -5.93 -22.43 -0.91
CA LEU A 118 -5.64 -22.99 0.43
C LEU A 118 -6.59 -22.45 1.50
N ILE A 119 -6.93 -21.17 1.45
CA ILE A 119 -7.93 -20.57 2.35
C ILE A 119 -9.32 -21.13 2.04
N ARG A 120 -9.71 -21.17 0.75
CA ARG A 120 -11.03 -21.63 0.32
C ARG A 120 -11.31 -23.10 0.68
N ASP A 121 -10.34 -23.96 0.44
CA ASP A 121 -10.50 -25.40 0.61
C ASP A 121 -10.62 -25.78 2.10
N LYS A 122 -10.13 -24.89 2.99
CA LYS A 122 -10.20 -24.99 4.45
C LYS A 122 -11.30 -24.14 5.11
N LEU A 123 -12.22 -23.54 4.34
CA LEU A 123 -13.32 -22.70 4.84
C LEU A 123 -14.32 -23.41 5.79
N ARG A 124 -14.15 -24.73 5.99
CA ARG A 124 -15.00 -25.56 6.86
C ARG A 124 -14.34 -25.89 8.21
N GLU A 125 -13.16 -25.37 8.48
CA GLU A 125 -12.38 -25.62 9.70
C GLU A 125 -12.62 -24.53 10.76
N GLN A 126 -12.45 -24.89 12.05
CA GLN A 126 -12.55 -23.97 13.19
C GLN A 126 -11.51 -22.83 13.17
N ASP A 127 -10.44 -22.97 12.38
CA ASP A 127 -9.29 -22.05 12.34
C ASP A 127 -9.37 -20.97 11.25
N LEU A 128 -10.54 -20.79 10.61
CA LEU A 128 -10.68 -19.89 9.46
C LEU A 128 -10.26 -18.44 9.77
N GLN A 129 -10.68 -17.92 10.93
CA GLN A 129 -10.35 -16.56 11.33
C GLN A 129 -8.84 -16.36 11.47
N ASP A 130 -8.14 -17.29 12.12
CA ASP A 130 -6.70 -17.24 12.29
C ASP A 130 -5.96 -17.31 10.95
N ARG A 131 -6.42 -18.17 10.03
CA ARG A 131 -5.87 -18.24 8.67
C ARG A 131 -6.06 -16.93 7.90
N LEU A 132 -7.22 -16.29 8.02
CA LEU A 132 -7.50 -15.01 7.37
C LEU A 132 -6.63 -13.87 7.95
N HIS A 133 -6.44 -13.84 9.27
CA HIS A 133 -5.55 -12.89 9.92
C HIS A 133 -4.08 -13.13 9.55
N LEU A 134 -3.64 -14.39 9.48
CA LEU A 134 -2.30 -14.73 9.05
C LEU A 134 -2.04 -14.33 7.60
N GLU A 135 -3.01 -14.57 6.70
CA GLU A 135 -2.91 -14.11 5.31
C GLU A 135 -2.87 -12.58 5.24
N LYS A 136 -3.70 -11.90 6.04
CA LYS A 136 -3.71 -10.43 6.11
C LYS A 136 -2.35 -9.92 6.57
N HIS A 137 -1.77 -10.52 7.60
CA HIS A 137 -0.44 -10.19 8.11
C HIS A 137 0.63 -10.30 7.01
N LEU A 138 0.67 -11.41 6.26
CA LEU A 138 1.63 -11.57 5.15
C LEU A 138 1.42 -10.50 4.07
N ILE A 139 0.20 -10.31 3.59
CA ILE A 139 -0.09 -9.39 2.49
C ILE A 139 0.16 -7.94 2.90
N ASP A 140 -0.25 -7.54 4.10
CA ASP A 140 0.00 -6.21 4.63
C ASP A 140 1.51 -5.98 4.78
N SER A 141 2.25 -6.95 5.31
CA SER A 141 3.72 -6.88 5.40
C SER A 141 4.36 -6.63 4.05
N LEU A 142 3.97 -7.35 3.00
CA LEU A 142 4.50 -7.15 1.64
C LEU A 142 4.13 -5.78 1.05
N LEU A 143 2.93 -5.26 1.36
CA LEU A 143 2.46 -3.96 0.85
C LEU A 143 3.11 -2.77 1.57
N THR A 144 3.40 -2.88 2.87
CA THR A 144 3.91 -1.77 3.71
C THR A 144 5.44 -1.76 3.89
N SER A 145 6.13 -2.85 3.56
CA SER A 145 7.59 -2.95 3.62
C SER A 145 8.29 -2.01 2.62
N ARG A 146 9.61 -1.81 2.76
CA ARG A 146 10.45 -1.03 1.83
C ARG A 146 10.74 -1.78 0.52
N LEU A 147 9.70 -2.35 -0.07
CA LEU A 147 9.74 -3.21 -1.25
C LEU A 147 9.02 -2.52 -2.41
N HIS A 148 9.73 -1.66 -3.13
CA HIS A 148 9.14 -0.77 -4.16
C HIS A 148 8.27 -1.46 -5.23
N ARG A 149 8.50 -2.75 -5.53
CA ARG A 149 7.67 -3.52 -6.48
C ARG A 149 6.39 -4.02 -5.83
N HIS A 150 6.47 -4.44 -4.58
CA HIS A 150 5.38 -5.04 -3.82
C HIS A 150 4.36 -3.99 -3.41
N THR A 151 4.81 -2.84 -2.91
CA THR A 151 3.94 -1.75 -2.42
C THR A 151 2.90 -1.31 -3.44
N LYS A 152 3.22 -1.35 -4.74
CA LYS A 152 2.30 -0.99 -5.84
C LYS A 152 1.83 -2.19 -6.67
N SER A 153 2.00 -3.41 -6.16
CA SER A 153 1.66 -4.62 -6.90
C SER A 153 0.15 -4.73 -7.10
N PRO A 154 -0.35 -4.72 -8.37
CA PRO A 154 -1.76 -4.95 -8.63
C PRO A 154 -2.22 -6.32 -8.13
N THR A 155 -1.36 -7.34 -8.24
CA THR A 155 -1.64 -8.70 -7.78
C THR A 155 -1.85 -8.75 -6.27
N LEU A 156 -0.97 -8.12 -5.48
CA LEU A 156 -1.11 -8.10 -4.02
C LEU A 156 -2.31 -7.25 -3.56
N TRP A 157 -2.57 -6.09 -4.17
CA TRP A 157 -3.74 -5.28 -3.84
C TRP A 157 -5.07 -5.98 -4.20
N ASN A 158 -5.11 -6.71 -5.32
CA ASN A 158 -6.26 -7.53 -5.68
C ASN A 158 -6.43 -8.73 -4.75
N HIS A 159 -5.32 -9.33 -4.28
CA HIS A 159 -5.37 -10.36 -3.25
C HIS A 159 -5.94 -9.78 -1.95
N ARG A 160 -5.41 -8.64 -1.48
CA ARG A 160 -5.91 -7.96 -0.29
C ARG A 160 -7.39 -7.63 -0.39
N ARG A 161 -7.87 -7.11 -1.53
CA ARG A 161 -9.29 -6.86 -1.76
C ARG A 161 -10.13 -8.13 -1.63
N TRP A 162 -9.72 -9.22 -2.29
CA TRP A 162 -10.39 -10.51 -2.15
C TRP A 162 -10.41 -11.01 -0.70
N LEU A 163 -9.30 -10.85 0.02
CA LEU A 163 -9.16 -11.27 1.40
C LEU A 163 -10.14 -10.51 2.30
N ILE A 164 -10.16 -9.18 2.22
CA ILE A 164 -11.08 -8.33 2.99
C ILE A 164 -12.55 -8.63 2.64
N GLN A 165 -12.86 -9.03 1.40
CA GLN A 165 -14.19 -9.54 1.07
C GLN A 165 -14.53 -10.82 1.85
N GLN A 166 -13.57 -11.72 2.09
CA GLN A 166 -13.80 -12.91 2.91
C GLN A 166 -14.10 -12.53 4.36
N PHE A 167 -13.37 -11.58 4.94
CA PHE A 167 -13.69 -11.05 6.27
C PHE A 167 -15.15 -10.61 6.36
N ARG A 168 -15.63 -9.86 5.35
CA ARG A 168 -17.04 -9.43 5.28
C ARG A 168 -18.02 -10.60 5.16
N VAL A 169 -17.75 -11.57 4.28
CA VAL A 169 -18.60 -12.74 4.06
C VAL A 169 -18.76 -13.57 5.34
N TYR A 170 -17.70 -13.69 6.13
CA TYR A 170 -17.69 -14.43 7.39
C TYR A 170 -18.01 -13.57 8.62
N ASN A 171 -18.47 -12.33 8.41
CA ASN A 171 -18.82 -11.39 9.47
C ASN A 171 -17.70 -11.16 10.50
N ILE A 172 -16.44 -11.23 10.04
CA ILE A 172 -15.25 -10.93 10.83
C ILE A 172 -15.02 -9.43 10.75
N ASN A 173 -14.86 -8.78 11.90
CA ASN A 173 -14.66 -7.35 11.98
C ASN A 173 -13.40 -6.90 11.22
N VAL A 174 -13.55 -5.89 10.35
CA VAL A 174 -12.45 -5.25 9.64
C VAL A 174 -12.28 -3.84 10.20
N PRO A 175 -11.15 -3.54 10.87
CA PRO A 175 -10.91 -2.21 11.42
C PRO A 175 -10.48 -1.24 10.30
N ALA A 176 -11.43 -0.81 9.47
CA ALA A 176 -11.17 -0.03 8.25
C ALA A 176 -10.43 1.30 8.51
N GLU A 177 -10.68 1.94 9.65
CA GLU A 177 -9.93 3.15 10.08
C GLU A 177 -8.45 2.84 10.36
N ASN A 178 -8.17 1.72 11.03
CA ASN A 178 -6.80 1.28 11.28
C ASN A 178 -6.12 0.82 9.98
N ASP A 179 -6.84 0.16 9.09
CA ASP A 179 -6.29 -0.26 7.79
C ASP A 179 -5.96 0.96 6.89
N LEU A 180 -6.70 2.06 6.99
CA LEU A 180 -6.35 3.32 6.33
C LEU A 180 -4.98 3.82 6.81
N THR A 181 -4.78 3.91 8.13
CA THR A 181 -3.56 4.49 8.70
C THR A 181 -2.36 3.55 8.64
N ARG A 182 -2.52 2.28 9.01
CA ARG A 182 -1.43 1.30 9.11
C ARG A 182 -1.06 0.64 7.80
N THR A 183 -1.97 0.61 6.80
CA THR A 183 -1.69 -0.06 5.52
C THR A 183 -1.69 0.92 4.36
N ILE A 184 -2.78 1.66 4.15
CA ILE A 184 -2.92 2.52 2.95
C ILE A 184 -1.92 3.68 2.99
N MET A 185 -1.92 4.45 4.09
CA MET A 185 -1.06 5.61 4.24
C MET A 185 0.41 5.23 4.23
N VAL A 186 0.79 4.16 4.93
CA VAL A 186 2.16 3.61 4.88
C VAL A 186 2.53 3.20 3.45
N SER A 187 1.66 2.49 2.74
CA SER A 187 1.94 2.11 1.33
C SER A 187 2.01 3.33 0.39
N GLY A 188 1.27 4.40 0.69
CA GLY A 188 1.33 5.67 -0.04
C GLY A 188 2.65 6.41 0.21
N GLU A 189 3.18 6.34 1.43
CA GLU A 189 4.48 6.91 1.78
C GLU A 189 5.62 6.11 1.13
N ARG A 190 5.57 4.78 1.18
CA ARG A 190 6.57 3.90 0.54
C ARG A 190 6.56 4.00 -1.00
N HIS A 191 5.43 4.35 -1.60
CA HIS A 191 5.30 4.56 -3.04
C HIS A 191 4.44 5.79 -3.35
N PRO A 192 5.05 6.97 -3.60
CA PRO A 192 4.29 8.16 -3.91
C PRO A 192 3.31 7.93 -5.07
N ARG A 193 2.08 8.44 -4.91
CA ARG A 193 0.98 8.33 -5.87
C ARG A 193 0.52 6.89 -6.11
N ASN A 194 0.53 6.07 -5.06
CA ASN A 194 0.07 4.68 -5.10
C ASN A 194 -1.45 4.56 -5.33
N TYR A 195 -1.85 4.63 -6.60
CA TYR A 195 -3.26 4.55 -7.00
C TYR A 195 -3.96 3.29 -6.47
N TYR A 196 -3.28 2.14 -6.40
CA TYR A 196 -3.88 0.89 -5.92
C TYR A 196 -4.25 0.95 -4.44
N ALA A 197 -3.36 1.51 -3.59
CA ALA A 197 -3.63 1.71 -2.17
C ALA A 197 -4.86 2.60 -1.96
N TRP A 198 -4.88 3.77 -2.60
CA TRP A 198 -5.98 4.73 -2.47
C TRP A 198 -7.29 4.25 -3.13
N CYS A 199 -7.22 3.41 -4.15
CA CYS A 199 -8.38 2.72 -4.71
C CYS A 199 -8.94 1.66 -3.72
N HIS A 200 -8.05 0.96 -3.01
CA HIS A 200 -8.46 0.05 -1.94
C HIS A 200 -9.09 0.81 -0.76
N ALA A 201 -8.57 2.00 -0.39
CA ALA A 201 -9.17 2.85 0.63
C ALA A 201 -10.64 3.20 0.32
N ARG A 202 -10.94 3.60 -0.93
CA ARG A 202 -12.33 3.85 -1.37
C ARG A 202 -13.23 2.63 -1.21
N TYR A 203 -12.69 1.43 -1.50
CA TYR A 203 -13.42 0.19 -1.27
C TYR A 203 -13.71 -0.05 0.22
N LEU A 204 -12.74 0.19 1.10
CA LEU A 204 -12.94 0.07 2.56
C LEU A 204 -14.06 0.99 3.05
N ILE A 205 -14.06 2.26 2.62
CA ILE A 205 -15.12 3.22 2.97
C ILE A 205 -16.49 2.71 2.53
N ASN A 206 -16.63 2.37 1.25
CA ASN A 206 -17.92 1.97 0.69
C ASN A 206 -18.45 0.65 1.29
N ALA A 207 -17.57 -0.30 1.57
CA ALA A 207 -17.97 -1.63 2.02
C ALA A 207 -18.15 -1.75 3.54
N PHE A 208 -17.45 -0.94 4.34
CA PHE A 208 -17.38 -1.12 5.79
C PHE A 208 -17.73 0.12 6.61
N ILE A 209 -17.58 1.34 6.08
CA ILE A 209 -17.88 2.57 6.84
C ILE A 209 -19.25 3.12 6.49
N LEU A 210 -19.55 3.33 5.20
CA LEU A 210 -20.84 3.89 4.77
C LEU A 210 -22.07 3.08 5.23
N PRO A 211 -22.03 1.73 5.29
CA PRO A 211 -23.17 0.96 5.78
C PRO A 211 -23.44 1.08 7.28
N LEU A 212 -22.54 1.69 8.07
CA LEU A 212 -22.70 1.83 9.52
C LEU A 212 -23.62 3.01 9.85
N SER A 213 -24.37 2.88 10.96
CA SER A 213 -25.19 3.99 11.48
C SER A 213 -24.35 5.20 11.89
N SER A 214 -23.14 4.96 12.42
CA SER A 214 -22.15 5.98 12.80
C SER A 214 -21.17 6.33 11.67
N SER A 215 -21.62 6.23 10.41
CA SER A 215 -20.77 6.46 9.24
C SER A 215 -20.22 7.89 9.20
N GLN A 216 -20.98 8.87 9.69
CA GLN A 216 -20.59 10.28 9.69
C GLN A 216 -19.38 10.53 10.59
N GLU A 217 -19.38 10.02 11.82
CA GLU A 217 -18.25 10.17 12.73
C GLU A 217 -17.00 9.44 12.21
N GLY A 218 -17.19 8.26 11.61
CA GLY A 218 -16.10 7.51 10.97
C GLY A 218 -15.48 8.27 9.80
N ILE A 219 -16.30 8.86 8.93
CA ILE A 219 -15.84 9.67 7.80
C ILE A 219 -15.10 10.92 8.28
N SER A 220 -15.63 11.66 9.27
CA SER A 220 -14.95 12.84 9.83
C SER A 220 -13.57 12.48 10.41
N ARG A 221 -13.44 11.36 11.16
CA ARG A 221 -12.13 10.88 11.62
C ARG A 221 -11.17 10.56 10.47
N MET A 222 -11.67 9.94 9.40
CA MET A 222 -10.86 9.61 8.23
C MET A 222 -10.48 10.84 7.41
N ILE A 223 -11.32 11.88 7.37
CA ILE A 223 -11.00 13.19 6.78
C ILE A 223 -9.83 13.81 7.54
N ILE A 224 -9.90 13.88 8.88
CA ILE A 224 -8.83 14.45 9.72
C ILE A 224 -7.50 13.72 9.46
N ALA A 225 -7.52 12.38 9.49
CA ALA A 225 -6.32 11.57 9.25
C ALA A 225 -5.76 11.77 7.82
N THR A 226 -6.64 11.78 6.81
CA THR A 226 -6.24 11.95 5.39
C THR A 226 -5.74 13.35 5.11
N GLN A 227 -6.37 14.38 5.67
CA GLN A 227 -5.94 15.77 5.55
C GLN A 227 -4.53 15.94 6.13
N LYS A 228 -4.31 15.47 7.37
CA LYS A 228 -2.98 15.49 8.01
C LYS A 228 -1.93 14.78 7.15
N TRP A 229 -2.26 13.63 6.59
CA TRP A 229 -1.36 12.89 5.71
C TRP A 229 -1.06 13.65 4.41
N CYS A 230 -2.08 14.23 3.75
CA CYS A 230 -1.92 15.02 2.53
C CYS A 230 -1.04 16.25 2.75
N PHE A 231 -1.16 16.90 3.91
CA PHE A 231 -0.31 18.06 4.23
C PHE A 231 1.17 17.68 4.39
N ALA A 232 1.46 16.51 4.97
CA ALA A 232 2.81 15.97 5.03
C ALA A 232 3.34 15.47 3.66
N HIS A 233 2.44 15.13 2.74
CA HIS A 233 2.75 14.56 1.43
C HIS A 233 2.11 15.37 0.29
N HIS A 234 2.29 16.69 0.32
CA HIS A 234 1.52 17.62 -0.52
C HIS A 234 1.62 17.37 -2.04
N ASN A 235 2.64 16.64 -2.51
CA ASN A 235 2.83 16.27 -3.92
C ASN A 235 2.14 14.94 -4.34
N ASP A 236 1.38 14.29 -3.45
CA ASP A 236 0.69 13.02 -3.71
C ASP A 236 -0.76 13.21 -4.17
N ILE A 237 -0.96 13.24 -5.49
CA ILE A 237 -2.29 13.39 -6.09
C ILE A 237 -3.28 12.29 -5.64
N SER A 238 -2.84 11.06 -5.36
CA SER A 238 -3.76 9.97 -5.03
C SER A 238 -4.37 10.15 -3.64
N GLY A 239 -3.58 10.65 -2.68
CA GLY A 239 -4.07 11.05 -1.35
C GLY A 239 -5.08 12.20 -1.44
N TRP A 240 -4.75 13.27 -2.19
CA TRP A 240 -5.68 14.39 -2.39
C TRP A 240 -6.98 13.99 -3.08
N GLN A 241 -6.92 13.12 -4.09
CA GLN A 241 -8.13 12.57 -4.74
C GLN A 241 -8.95 11.67 -3.81
N PHE A 242 -8.33 11.05 -2.81
CA PHE A 242 -9.07 10.32 -1.77
C PHE A 242 -9.72 11.27 -0.76
N LEU A 243 -9.04 12.36 -0.39
CA LEU A 243 -9.61 13.41 0.45
C LEU A 243 -10.87 14.03 -0.19
N LEU A 244 -10.82 14.36 -1.49
CA LEU A 244 -12.00 14.83 -2.23
C LEU A 244 -13.16 13.83 -2.18
N PHE A 245 -12.86 12.54 -2.33
CA PHE A 245 -13.85 11.48 -2.24
C PHE A 245 -14.50 11.42 -0.84
N LEU A 246 -13.75 11.65 0.23
CA LEU A 246 -14.30 11.71 1.59
C LEU A 246 -15.18 12.96 1.80
N LEU A 247 -14.73 14.13 1.31
CA LEU A 247 -15.50 15.38 1.38
C LEU A 247 -16.85 15.27 0.63
N ASP A 248 -16.90 14.51 -0.47
CA ASP A 248 -18.15 14.20 -1.19
C ASP A 248 -19.16 13.39 -0.34
N LYS A 249 -18.71 12.78 0.75
CA LYS A 249 -19.57 12.02 1.68
C LYS A 249 -19.88 12.80 2.94
N GLN A 250 -19.10 13.84 3.24
CA GLN A 250 -19.30 14.72 4.39
C GLN A 250 -19.07 16.19 3.99
N PRO A 251 -20.06 16.82 3.30
CA PRO A 251 -19.90 18.17 2.75
C PRO A 251 -19.59 19.24 3.80
N ALA A 252 -20.06 19.05 5.05
CA ALA A 252 -19.84 19.98 6.16
C ALA A 252 -18.35 20.25 6.45
N GLU A 253 -17.46 19.30 6.12
CA GLU A 253 -16.01 19.42 6.35
C GLU A 253 -15.29 20.12 5.19
N THR A 254 -15.98 20.42 4.08
CA THR A 254 -15.36 20.94 2.85
C THR A 254 -14.74 22.31 3.05
N SER A 255 -15.50 23.29 3.55
CA SER A 255 -14.99 24.66 3.75
C SER A 255 -13.86 24.73 4.78
N PRO A 256 -13.94 24.06 5.95
CA PRO A 256 -12.82 23.99 6.89
C PRO A 256 -11.53 23.42 6.27
N VAL A 257 -11.63 22.28 5.56
CA VAL A 257 -10.47 21.65 4.92
C VAL A 257 -9.90 22.53 3.81
N PHE A 258 -10.75 23.18 3.02
CA PHE A 258 -10.36 24.08 1.94
C PHE A 258 -9.55 25.27 2.46
N ARG A 259 -10.08 25.99 3.47
CA ARG A 259 -9.42 27.17 4.06
C ARG A 259 -8.07 26.82 4.69
N GLU A 260 -7.99 25.72 5.42
CA GLU A 260 -6.71 25.29 6.00
C GLU A 260 -5.71 24.91 4.91
N THR A 261 -6.17 24.29 3.81
CA THR A 261 -5.30 23.98 2.66
C THR A 261 -4.77 25.26 1.99
N LEU A 262 -5.62 26.28 1.80
CA LEU A 262 -5.20 27.59 1.28
C LEU A 262 -4.15 28.25 2.17
N LYS A 263 -4.38 28.28 3.48
CA LYS A 263 -3.47 28.85 4.46
C LYS A 263 -2.09 28.19 4.43
N LEU A 264 -2.03 26.86 4.33
CA LEU A 264 -0.77 26.13 4.20
C LEU A 264 -0.11 26.38 2.85
N ALA A 265 -0.89 26.41 1.75
CA ALA A 265 -0.37 26.73 0.43
C ALA A 265 0.27 28.13 0.39
N ALA A 266 -0.32 29.10 1.07
CA ALA A 266 0.25 30.43 1.25
C ALA A 266 1.54 30.40 2.08
N SER A 267 1.48 29.78 3.25
CA SER A 267 2.59 29.76 4.23
C SER A 267 3.83 29.08 3.68
N PHE A 268 3.66 27.94 3.00
CA PHE A 268 4.74 27.16 2.42
C PHE A 268 4.98 27.45 0.94
N LYS A 269 4.25 28.40 0.36
CA LYS A 269 4.31 28.76 -1.07
C LYS A 269 4.16 27.53 -1.98
N TRP A 270 3.21 26.64 -1.66
CA TRP A 270 2.99 25.43 -2.47
C TRP A 270 2.44 25.80 -3.84
N ARG A 271 3.12 25.35 -4.89
CA ARG A 271 2.72 25.54 -6.30
C ARG A 271 2.57 24.24 -7.09
N ASN A 272 2.61 23.11 -6.39
CA ASN A 272 2.56 21.80 -7.01
C ASN A 272 1.15 21.47 -7.53
N GLU A 273 1.10 20.64 -8.56
CA GLU A 273 -0.15 20.26 -9.25
C GLU A 273 -1.16 19.60 -8.32
N SER A 274 -0.73 18.80 -7.35
CA SER A 274 -1.66 18.01 -6.53
C SER A 274 -2.53 18.89 -5.63
N VAL A 275 -1.91 19.87 -4.95
CA VAL A 275 -2.62 20.86 -4.12
C VAL A 275 -3.55 21.72 -4.96
N TRP A 276 -3.07 22.28 -6.06
CA TRP A 276 -3.88 23.20 -6.87
C TRP A 276 -4.99 22.49 -7.64
N TYR A 277 -4.80 21.22 -7.98
CA TYR A 277 -5.86 20.38 -8.52
C TYR A 277 -6.93 20.05 -7.47
N PHE A 278 -6.54 19.85 -6.21
CA PHE A 278 -7.49 19.72 -5.11
C PHE A 278 -8.29 21.01 -4.91
N LEU A 279 -7.60 22.14 -4.70
CA LEU A 279 -8.23 23.43 -4.42
C LEU A 279 -9.19 23.84 -5.55
N ARG A 280 -8.78 23.74 -6.82
CA ARG A 280 -9.65 24.09 -7.95
C ARG A 280 -10.92 23.25 -8.00
N LEU A 281 -10.83 21.95 -7.69
CA LEU A 281 -12.00 21.05 -7.70
C LEU A 281 -12.95 21.38 -6.55
N VAL A 282 -12.43 21.66 -5.36
CA VAL A 282 -13.27 22.09 -4.23
C VAL A 282 -13.93 23.44 -4.53
N ALA A 283 -13.19 24.41 -5.06
CA ALA A 283 -13.71 25.72 -5.42
C ALA A 283 -14.87 25.63 -6.44
N ALA A 284 -14.71 24.78 -7.46
CA ALA A 284 -15.73 24.52 -8.48
C ALA A 284 -16.99 23.82 -7.93
N ARG A 285 -16.88 23.04 -6.85
CA ARG A 285 -18.01 22.32 -6.23
C ARG A 285 -18.93 23.22 -5.38
N GLY A 286 -18.58 24.49 -5.19
CA GLY A 286 -19.43 25.48 -4.53
C GLY A 286 -19.01 25.82 -3.10
N VAL A 287 -17.78 26.30 -2.92
CA VAL A 287 -17.39 27.00 -1.68
C VAL A 287 -18.01 28.39 -1.59
N ALA A 288 -18.00 28.99 -0.39
CA ALA A 288 -18.50 30.35 -0.18
C ALA A 288 -17.74 31.36 -1.05
N ASN A 289 -18.40 32.46 -1.46
CA ASN A 289 -17.79 33.47 -2.34
C ASN A 289 -16.49 34.05 -1.74
N THR A 290 -16.46 34.25 -0.43
CA THR A 290 -15.25 34.69 0.30
C THR A 290 -14.08 33.74 0.11
N ASP A 291 -14.35 32.43 0.09
CA ASP A 291 -13.33 31.39 -0.08
C ASP A 291 -12.81 31.36 -1.53
N LYS A 292 -13.68 31.67 -2.50
CA LYS A 292 -13.28 31.82 -3.92
C LYS A 292 -12.40 33.04 -4.14
N GLU A 293 -12.73 34.16 -3.53
CA GLU A 293 -11.93 35.39 -3.59
C GLU A 293 -10.53 35.18 -2.98
N GLU A 294 -10.46 34.51 -1.83
CA GLU A 294 -9.18 34.17 -1.18
C GLU A 294 -8.34 33.21 -2.04
N PHE A 295 -8.97 32.19 -2.64
CA PHE A 295 -8.33 31.28 -3.57
C PHE A 295 -7.71 32.02 -4.77
N GLU A 296 -8.47 32.90 -5.43
CA GLU A 296 -7.99 33.65 -6.59
C GLU A 296 -6.89 34.64 -6.21
N GLY A 297 -7.05 35.35 -5.10
CA GLY A 297 -6.04 36.26 -4.57
C GLY A 297 -4.72 35.54 -4.33
N LEU A 298 -4.75 34.41 -3.61
CA LEU A 298 -3.55 33.62 -3.33
C LEU A 298 -2.91 33.05 -4.59
N ARG A 299 -3.71 32.49 -5.50
CA ARG A 299 -3.24 31.94 -6.78
C ARG A 299 -2.47 32.98 -7.56
N LYS A 300 -3.02 34.19 -7.69
CA LYS A 300 -2.41 35.31 -8.39
C LYS A 300 -1.08 35.71 -7.75
N THR A 301 -1.03 35.88 -6.43
CA THR A 301 0.21 36.21 -5.70
C THR A 301 1.29 35.16 -5.92
N LEU A 302 0.94 33.87 -5.91
CA LEU A 302 1.91 32.79 -6.14
C LEU A 302 2.33 32.68 -7.59
N TRP A 303 1.47 33.05 -8.54
CA TRP A 303 1.77 33.08 -9.98
C TRP A 303 2.71 34.21 -10.35
N GLU A 304 2.49 35.42 -9.83
CA GLU A 304 3.36 36.59 -10.03
C GLU A 304 4.78 36.37 -9.51
N THR A 305 4.92 35.54 -8.47
CA THR A 305 6.22 35.22 -7.86
C THR A 305 6.84 33.93 -8.39
N ALA A 306 6.19 33.23 -9.34
CA ALA A 306 6.70 32.01 -9.93
C ALA A 306 7.71 32.33 -11.05
N SER A 307 8.75 31.51 -11.18
CA SER A 307 9.72 31.65 -12.26
C SER A 307 9.05 31.55 -13.63
N GLU A 308 9.48 32.39 -14.57
CA GLU A 308 9.06 32.32 -15.97
C GLU A 308 9.28 30.90 -16.55
N ASP A 309 8.32 30.44 -17.36
CA ASP A 309 8.28 29.11 -17.98
C ASP A 309 8.25 27.88 -17.05
N SER A 310 8.10 28.07 -15.74
CA SER A 310 8.03 26.95 -14.78
C SER A 310 6.73 26.13 -14.89
N ILE A 311 6.82 24.83 -14.56
CA ILE A 311 5.66 23.93 -14.43
C ILE A 311 4.68 24.45 -13.36
N GLU A 312 5.21 25.08 -12.32
CA GLU A 312 4.45 25.71 -11.24
C GLU A 312 3.59 26.86 -11.74
N LYS A 313 4.15 27.77 -12.56
CA LYS A 313 3.41 28.89 -13.16
C LYS A 313 2.26 28.38 -14.05
N LYS A 314 2.53 27.38 -14.90
CA LYS A 314 1.52 26.71 -15.73
C LYS A 314 0.43 26.01 -14.91
N THR A 315 0.79 25.46 -13.75
CA THR A 315 -0.17 24.82 -12.84
C THR A 315 -1.17 25.86 -12.30
N LEU A 316 -0.67 27.03 -11.89
CA LEU A 316 -1.50 28.14 -11.38
C LEU A 316 -2.36 28.78 -12.48
N GLU A 317 -1.88 28.85 -13.72
CA GLU A 317 -2.69 29.27 -14.89
C GLU A 317 -3.83 28.29 -15.17
N ARG A 318 -3.55 26.98 -15.14
CA ARG A 318 -4.59 25.95 -15.35
C ARG A 318 -5.65 25.93 -14.24
N ALA A 319 -5.29 26.37 -13.03
CA ALA A 319 -6.23 26.46 -11.92
C ALA A 319 -7.30 27.55 -12.15
N GLU A 320 -6.96 28.63 -12.87
CA GLU A 320 -7.84 29.75 -13.23
C GLU A 320 -8.88 29.38 -14.30
N GLN A 321 -8.42 28.73 -15.37
CA GLN A 321 -9.21 28.50 -16.60
C GLN A 321 -10.52 27.75 -16.34
N TRP A 322 -10.65 27.05 -15.22
CA TRP A 322 -11.83 26.24 -14.88
C TRP A 322 -12.88 27.00 -14.06
N LEU A 323 -12.50 28.03 -13.31
CA LEU A 323 -13.46 28.87 -12.60
C LEU A 323 -14.26 29.74 -13.58
N MET A 324 -13.66 30.11 -14.71
CA MET A 324 -14.36 30.83 -15.80
C MET A 324 -15.29 29.93 -16.62
N ALA A 325 -15.10 28.61 -16.60
CA ALA A 325 -15.95 27.66 -17.33
C ALA A 325 -17.11 27.09 -16.49
N SER A 326 -17.16 27.42 -15.20
CA SER A 326 -18.18 26.98 -14.24
C SER A 326 -19.06 28.13 -13.71
N GLN A 327 -18.86 29.33 -14.25
CA GLN A 327 -19.80 30.46 -14.24
C GLN A 327 -20.63 30.42 -15.51
#